data_AF-A0A7Y5LA01-F1
#
_entry.id   AF-A0A7Y5LA01-F1
#
_cell.length_a   1.000
_cell.length_b   1.000
_cell.length_c   1.000
_cell.angle_alpha   90.00
_cell.angle_beta   90.00
_cell.angle_gamma   90.00
#
_symmetry.space_group_name_H-M   'P 1'
#
loop_
_entity.id
_entity.type
_entity.pdbx_description
1 polymer ?
#
loop_
_entity_poly.entity_id
_entity_poly.type
_entity_poly.pdbx_seq_one_letter_code
_entity_poly.pdbx_strand_id
1 'polypeptide(L)'
;MLSLLRQFFTRRNGKTGGTGSAAQIKEFCKTIDYRFRRAELLVQALKHRSYLPQVNERRSHSNERLELLGDAVLGLVVTEYLYRKFPEKE
;
A
#
# COMPACT_ATOMS: atom_id res chain seq x y z
N MET A 1 14.66 -5.32 0.14
CA MET A 1 13.27 -4.83 0.08
C MET A 1 12.85 -4.35 -1.32
N LEU A 2 13.62 -3.48 -1.98
CA LEU A 2 13.35 -3.03 -3.36
C LEU A 2 13.43 -4.13 -4.43
N SER A 3 14.22 -5.20 -4.20
CA SER A 3 14.30 -6.38 -5.08
C SER A 3 13.00 -7.21 -5.10
N LEU A 4 12.30 -7.33 -3.96
CA LEU A 4 11.07 -8.11 -3.84
C LEU A 4 9.91 -7.47 -4.62
N LEU A 5 9.82 -6.13 -4.59
CA LEU A 5 8.80 -5.37 -5.31
C LEU A 5 8.97 -5.45 -6.84
N ARG A 6 10.20 -5.64 -7.33
CA ARG A 6 10.48 -5.74 -8.76
C ARG A 6 10.01 -7.06 -9.37
N GLN A 7 10.05 -8.15 -8.60
CA GLN A 7 9.60 -9.49 -9.04
C GLN A 7 8.07 -9.60 -9.16
N PHE A 8 7.31 -8.81 -8.42
CA PHE A 8 5.84 -8.81 -8.51
C PHE A 8 5.32 -8.27 -9.84
N PHE A 9 6.07 -7.40 -10.52
CA PHE A 9 5.59 -6.65 -11.69
C PHE A 9 6.30 -6.98 -13.02
N THR A 10 7.35 -7.81 -13.04
CA THR A 10 8.20 -8.00 -14.25
C THR A 10 7.92 -9.27 -15.08
N ARG A 11 6.81 -10.01 -14.88
CA ARG A 11 6.59 -11.24 -15.66
C ARG A 11 5.13 -11.52 -16.07
N ARG A 12 4.65 -10.88 -17.14
CA ARG A 12 4.04 -11.52 -18.33
C ARG A 12 3.38 -10.50 -19.28
N ASN A 13 3.67 -10.68 -20.57
CA ASN A 13 2.91 -10.18 -21.71
C ASN A 13 1.42 -10.51 -21.61
N GLY A 14 0.56 -9.55 -21.97
CA GLY A 14 -0.87 -9.76 -22.19
C GLY A 14 -1.74 -8.83 -21.34
N LYS A 15 -2.31 -7.83 -22.00
CA LYS A 15 -3.33 -6.88 -21.54
C LYS A 15 -4.24 -7.38 -20.39
N THR A 16 -3.93 -6.99 -19.14
CA THR A 16 -4.90 -6.86 -18.05
C THR A 16 -4.36 -5.85 -17.04
N GLY A 17 -5.12 -4.79 -16.75
CA GLY A 17 -4.76 -3.77 -15.76
C GLY A 17 -4.45 -4.39 -14.39
N GLY A 18 -3.49 -3.77 -13.69
CA GLY A 18 -2.82 -4.32 -12.50
C GLY A 18 -3.73 -4.97 -11.46
N THR A 19 -3.85 -6.29 -11.56
CA THR A 19 -4.43 -7.18 -10.55
C THR A 19 -3.26 -8.04 -10.05
N GLY A 20 -2.85 -7.83 -8.79
CA GLY A 20 -1.95 -8.78 -8.15
C GLY A 20 -2.65 -10.14 -8.13
N SER A 21 -1.96 -11.23 -8.50
CA SER A 21 -2.55 -12.56 -8.47
C SER A 21 -3.06 -12.88 -7.05
N ALA A 22 -4.18 -13.60 -6.93
CA ALA A 22 -4.73 -13.97 -5.62
C ALA A 22 -3.69 -14.72 -4.74
N ALA A 23 -2.80 -15.50 -5.37
CA ALA A 23 -1.70 -16.18 -4.69
C ALA A 23 -0.67 -15.19 -4.11
N GLN A 24 -0.33 -14.15 -4.87
CA GLN A 24 0.59 -13.08 -4.48
C GLN A 24 0.06 -12.27 -3.28
N ILE A 25 -1.24 -11.93 -3.30
CA ILE A 25 -1.91 -11.26 -2.18
C ILE A 25 -1.89 -12.13 -0.92
N LYS A 26 -2.17 -13.43 -1.08
CA LYS A 26 -2.17 -14.38 0.04
C LYS A 26 -0.79 -14.51 0.70
N GLU A 27 0.27 -14.60 -0.11
CA GLU A 27 1.64 -14.67 0.39
C GLU A 27 2.06 -13.38 1.10
N PHE A 28 1.69 -12.22 0.55
CA PHE A 28 1.94 -10.94 1.21
C PHE A 28 1.22 -10.84 2.56
N CYS A 29 -0.08 -11.16 2.61
CA CYS A 29 -0.86 -11.15 3.85
C CYS A 29 -0.24 -12.06 4.93
N LYS A 30 0.29 -13.22 4.53
CA LYS A 30 0.98 -14.14 5.43
C LYS A 30 2.29 -13.55 5.96
N THR A 31 3.02 -12.81 5.12
CA THR A 31 4.31 -12.20 5.49
C THR A 31 4.14 -11.08 6.52
N ILE A 32 3.10 -10.26 6.38
CA ILE A 32 2.81 -9.16 7.31
C ILE A 32 1.89 -9.56 8.46
N ASP A 33 1.54 -10.86 8.55
CA ASP A 33 0.59 -11.43 9.49
C ASP A 33 -0.72 -10.62 9.62
N TYR A 34 -1.24 -10.16 8.47
CA TYR A 34 -2.43 -9.33 8.42
C TYR A 34 -3.29 -9.67 7.21
N ARG A 35 -4.59 -9.89 7.45
CA ARG A 35 -5.57 -10.16 6.41
C ARG A 35 -6.38 -8.90 6.11
N PHE A 36 -6.23 -8.36 4.90
CA PHE A 36 -7.09 -7.29 4.42
C PHE A 36 -8.53 -7.77 4.26
N ARG A 37 -9.48 -7.02 4.83
CA ARG A 37 -10.93 -7.27 4.63
C ARG A 37 -11.34 -7.08 3.16
N ARG A 38 -10.66 -6.17 2.46
CA ARG A 38 -10.88 -5.82 1.06
C ARG A 38 -9.55 -5.88 0.34
N ALA A 39 -9.36 -6.92 -0.47
CA ALA A 39 -8.09 -7.16 -1.18
C ALA A 39 -7.76 -6.04 -2.18
N GLU A 40 -8.78 -5.31 -2.66
CA GLU A 40 -8.62 -4.19 -3.57
C GLU A 40 -7.84 -3.03 -2.95
N LEU A 41 -7.95 -2.84 -1.62
CA LEU A 41 -7.21 -1.80 -0.90
C LEU A 41 -5.72 -2.10 -0.86
N LEU A 42 -5.34 -3.37 -0.70
CA LEU A 42 -3.94 -3.79 -0.79
C LEU A 42 -3.40 -3.55 -2.21
N VAL A 43 -4.17 -3.95 -3.22
CA VAL A 43 -3.79 -3.72 -4.62
C VAL A 43 -3.63 -2.23 -4.91
N GLN A 44 -4.52 -1.39 -4.39
CA GLN A 44 -4.43 0.07 -4.54
C GLN A 44 -3.23 0.64 -3.78
N ALA A 45 -2.97 0.22 -2.54
CA ALA A 45 -1.85 0.69 -1.73
C ALA A 45 -0.49 0.42 -2.40
N LEU A 46 -0.40 -0.65 -3.20
CA LEU A 46 0.80 -1.00 -3.97
C LEU A 46 0.90 -0.32 -5.34
N LYS A 47 -0.09 0.49 -5.76
CA LYS A 47 -0.10 1.20 -7.04
C LYS A 47 0.45 2.62 -6.89
N HIS A 48 1.75 2.77 -7.10
CA HIS A 48 2.36 4.09 -7.17
C HIS A 48 1.95 4.84 -8.46
N ARG A 49 1.80 6.17 -8.37
CA ARG A 49 1.42 7.04 -9.50
C ARG A 49 2.29 6.89 -10.75
N SER A 50 3.56 6.55 -10.60
CA SER A 50 4.50 6.38 -11.73
C SER A 50 4.21 5.14 -12.57
N TYR A 51 3.41 4.21 -12.05
CA TYR A 51 3.02 2.98 -12.72
C TYR A 51 1.65 3.09 -13.40
N LEU A 52 0.95 4.22 -13.24
CA LEU A 52 -0.33 4.45 -13.90
C LEU A 52 -0.10 4.95 -15.34
N PRO A 53 -0.77 4.37 -16.35
CA PRO A 53 -0.77 4.90 -17.70
C PRO A 53 -1.29 6.35 -17.70
N GLN A 54 -0.55 7.26 -18.34
CA GLN A 54 -0.89 8.68 -18.40
C GLN A 54 -2.20 8.97 -19.18
N VAL A 55 -2.66 7.99 -19.96
CA VAL A 55 -3.83 8.11 -20.84
C VAL A 55 -4.99 7.35 -20.18
N ASN A 56 -5.91 8.08 -19.57
CA ASN A 56 -7.25 7.66 -19.12
C ASN A 56 -7.44 7.00 -17.74
N GLU A 57 -6.41 6.75 -16.93
CA GLU A 57 -6.64 6.29 -15.55
C GLU A 57 -6.80 7.46 -14.57
N ARG A 58 -7.95 7.52 -13.89
CA ARG A 58 -8.23 8.55 -12.89
C ARG A 58 -7.20 8.44 -11.75
N ARG A 59 -6.65 9.58 -11.30
CA ARG A 59 -5.78 9.67 -10.09
C ARG A 59 -6.34 8.92 -8.87
N SER A 60 -7.66 8.70 -8.81
CA SER A 60 -8.34 7.91 -7.78
C SER A 60 -7.87 6.45 -7.66
N HIS A 61 -7.08 5.92 -8.61
CA HIS A 61 -6.58 4.55 -8.59
C HIS A 61 -5.13 4.42 -8.07
N SER A 62 -4.43 5.53 -7.81
CA SER A 62 -3.11 5.51 -7.15
C SER A 62 -3.25 5.27 -5.64
N ASN A 63 -2.12 4.99 -5.00
CA ASN A 63 -1.98 4.92 -3.56
C ASN A 63 -1.96 6.29 -2.86
N GLU A 64 -1.86 7.42 -3.57
CA GLU A 64 -1.63 8.77 -2.99
C GLU A 64 -2.64 9.13 -1.90
N ARG A 65 -3.93 8.77 -2.08
CA ARG A 65 -4.97 9.03 -1.06
C ARG A 65 -4.82 8.14 0.17
N LEU A 66 -4.40 6.89 -0.02
CA LEU A 66 -4.17 5.95 1.07
C LEU A 66 -2.89 6.30 1.83
N GLU A 67 -1.87 6.77 1.13
CA GLU A 67 -0.62 7.29 1.69
C GLU A 67 -0.90 8.49 2.60
N LEU A 68 -1.62 9.51 2.09
CA LEU A 68 -1.99 10.67 2.89
C LEU A 68 -2.79 10.30 4.15
N LEU A 69 -3.75 9.37 4.02
CA LEU A 69 -4.52 8.88 5.17
C LEU A 69 -3.62 8.11 6.15
N GLY A 70 -2.73 7.27 5.64
CA GLY A 70 -1.79 6.49 6.43
C GLY A 70 -0.87 7.37 7.27
N ASP A 71 -0.33 8.43 6.67
CA ASP A 71 0.52 9.41 7.36
C ASP A 71 -0.22 10.10 8.51
N ALA A 72 -1.47 10.53 8.28
CA ALA A 72 -2.27 11.16 9.34
C ALA A 72 -2.57 10.19 10.50
N VAL A 73 -2.92 8.94 10.19
CA VAL A 73 -3.19 7.91 11.21
C VAL A 73 -1.93 7.54 11.98
N LEU A 74 -0.81 7.35 11.28
CA LEU A 74 0.47 7.03 11.92
C LEU A 74 0.93 8.18 12.81
N GLY A 75 0.80 9.42 12.33
CA GLY A 75 1.08 10.62 13.11
C GLY A 75 0.27 10.68 14.40
N LEU A 76 -1.03 10.40 14.34
CA LEU A 76 -1.89 10.33 15.52
C LEU A 76 -1.42 9.27 16.52
N VAL A 77 -1.21 8.03 16.06
CA VAL A 77 -0.81 6.90 16.93
C VAL A 77 0.55 7.16 17.59
N VAL A 78 1.52 7.65 16.83
CA VAL A 78 2.86 7.96 17.35
C VAL A 78 2.78 9.11 18.36
N THR A 79 2.01 10.17 18.05
CA THR A 79 1.83 11.31 18.95
C THR A 79 1.15 10.89 20.25
N GLU A 80 0.07 10.11 20.17
CA GLU A 80 -0.63 9.58 21.35
C GLU A 80 0.31 8.73 22.21
N TYR A 81 1.08 7.84 21.57
CA TYR A 81 2.05 6.99 22.27
C TYR A 81 3.12 7.83 22.99
N LEU A 82 3.71 8.81 22.31
CA LEU A 82 4.75 9.66 22.89
C LEU A 82 4.19 10.54 24.01
N TYR A 83 3.02 11.13 23.82
CA TYR A 83 2.34 11.95 24.82
C TYR A 83 2.08 11.16 26.11
N ARG A 84 1.60 9.92 25.99
CA ARG A 84 1.36 9.05 27.16
C ARG A 84 2.64 8.52 27.80
N LYS A 85 3.66 8.23 26.98
CA LYS A 85 4.92 7.66 27.46
C LYS A 85 5.79 8.69 28.17
N PHE A 86 5.68 9.96 27.81
CA PHE A 86 6.49 11.05 28.34
C PHE A 86 5.62 12.21 28.83
N PRO A 87 4.83 12.02 29.90
CA PRO A 87 3.87 13.03 30.37
C PRO A 87 4.52 14.32 30.90
N GLU A 88 5.82 14.31 31.20
CA GLU A 88 6.57 15.45 31.75
C GLU A 88 7.57 16.08 30.76
N LYS A 89 7.56 15.64 29.49
CA LYS A 89 8.43 16.20 28.44
C LYS A 89 7.61 17.24 27.66
N GLU A 90 8.09 18.48 27.66
CA GLU A 90 7.59 19.58 26.81
C GLU A 90 8.04 19.42 25.34
#